data_AF-A0A7C5W4P5-F1
#
_entry.id   AF-A0A7C5W4P5-F1
#
_cell.length_a   1.000
_cell.length_b   1.000
_cell.length_c   1.000
_cell.angle_alpha   90.00
_cell.angle_beta   90.00
_cell.angle_gamma   90.00
#
_symmetry.space_group_name_H-M   'P 1'
#
loop_
_entity.id
_entity.type
_entity.pdbx_description
1 polymer ?
#
loop_
_entity_poly.entity_id
_entity_poly.type
_entity_poly.pdbx_seq_one_letter_code
_entity_poly.pdbx_strand_id
1 'polypeptide(L)'
;EPGIHRLLKEKTGIPVPAILAFDFSRERIGRDYLVMSRIRGEALSDAALSSAAMSRALEETGALLRELHDKCRTDKYGYLGEHRPMLPCDTWLSAFRTMWRLLVEDIRACKAYDADEAARVVDALERKLHCFDRQVESRLLHMDVWSQNILVDESGSVTGIVDWDRALWGDVEIEFAVLDYCGISTDAFWKGYGRERDESEAASIRRAFYYLYELQKYIVIRSLRGGRPQDVRGYKAQAGRILAAIGR
;
A
#
# COMPACT_ATOMS: atom_id res chain seq x y z
N GLU A 1 13.58 -3.52 2.10
CA GLU A 1 13.53 -2.59 3.24
C GLU A 1 14.74 -1.67 3.48
N PRO A 2 16.03 -2.14 3.51
CA PRO A 2 17.14 -1.31 4.01
C PRO A 2 17.37 0.03 3.30
N GLY A 3 17.22 0.05 1.97
CA GLY A 3 17.30 1.29 1.19
C GLY A 3 16.20 2.29 1.51
N ILE A 4 14.99 1.81 1.83
CA ILE A 4 13.85 2.65 2.22
C ILE A 4 14.11 3.27 3.60
N HIS A 5 14.56 2.50 4.59
CA HIS A 5 14.87 3.05 5.92
C HIS A 5 15.97 4.12 5.86
N ARG A 6 16.99 3.95 5.01
CA ARG A 6 18.01 4.97 4.80
C ARG A 6 17.39 6.27 4.27
N LEU A 7 16.59 6.16 3.22
CA LEU A 7 15.92 7.30 2.61
C LEU A 7 15.00 8.04 3.60
N LEU A 8 14.25 7.30 4.41
CA LEU A 8 13.35 7.88 5.42
C LEU A 8 14.13 8.66 6.49
N LYS A 9 15.23 8.10 7.00
CA LYS A 9 16.09 8.80 7.97
C LYS A 9 16.76 10.04 7.41
N GLU A 10 17.12 10.03 6.13
CA GLU A 10 17.77 11.16 5.47
C GLU A 10 16.78 12.29 5.15
N LYS A 11 15.53 11.96 4.83
CA LYS A 11 14.58 12.93 4.27
C LYS A 11 13.40 13.28 5.16
N THR A 12 13.04 12.45 6.14
CA THR A 12 11.78 12.60 6.90
C THR A 12 12.01 12.52 8.41
N GLY A 13 11.03 12.99 9.18
CA GLY A 13 10.94 12.77 10.62
C GLY A 13 10.31 11.44 11.01
N ILE A 14 9.98 10.57 10.05
CA ILE A 14 9.32 9.28 10.33
C ILE A 14 10.24 8.40 11.19
N PRO A 15 9.82 8.02 12.40
CA PRO A 15 10.61 7.11 13.21
C PRO A 15 10.56 5.71 12.61
N VAL A 16 11.71 5.22 12.16
CA VAL A 16 11.90 3.86 11.64
C VAL A 16 12.97 3.12 12.44
N PRO A 17 12.87 1.79 12.58
CA PRO A 17 13.77 1.05 13.44
C PRO A 17 15.19 1.07 12.87
N ALA A 18 16.18 1.12 13.76
CA ALA A 18 17.58 1.00 13.37
C ALA A 18 17.86 -0.41 12.88
N ILE A 19 18.35 -0.52 11.64
CA ILE A 19 18.80 -1.79 11.08
C ILE A 19 20.15 -2.11 11.70
N LEU A 20 20.23 -3.23 12.43
CA LEU A 20 21.43 -3.68 13.14
C LEU A 20 22.24 -4.67 12.30
N ALA A 21 21.55 -5.53 11.53
CA ALA A 21 22.16 -6.47 10.60
C ALA A 21 21.15 -6.89 9.53
N PHE A 22 21.61 -7.24 8.34
CA PHE A 22 20.82 -7.94 7.33
C PHE A 22 21.73 -8.77 6.45
N ASP A 23 21.19 -9.83 5.86
CA ASP A 23 21.88 -10.66 4.88
C ASP A 23 20.84 -11.24 3.90
N PHE A 24 21.05 -10.97 2.62
CA PHE A 24 20.23 -11.48 1.51
C PHE A 24 21.03 -12.44 0.61
N SER A 25 22.30 -12.73 0.95
CA SER A 25 23.13 -13.72 0.25
C SER A 25 22.74 -15.16 0.60
N ARG A 26 22.12 -15.35 1.77
CA ARG A 26 21.74 -16.64 2.37
C ARG A 26 22.94 -17.52 2.73
N GLU A 27 24.12 -16.95 2.86
CA GLU A 27 25.35 -17.67 3.20
C GLU A 27 25.37 -18.08 4.68
N ARG A 28 24.90 -17.21 5.59
CA ARG A 28 24.93 -17.47 7.04
C ARG A 28 23.70 -18.21 7.54
N ILE A 29 22.54 -17.85 6.99
CA ILE A 29 21.24 -18.47 7.24
C ILE A 29 20.68 -18.75 5.85
N GLY A 30 20.14 -19.94 5.60
CA GLY A 30 19.58 -20.31 4.29
C GLY A 30 18.30 -19.55 3.90
N ARG A 31 18.11 -18.32 4.41
CA ARG A 31 16.97 -17.43 4.22
C ARG A 31 17.44 -15.98 4.32
N ASP A 32 16.73 -15.10 3.62
CA ASP A 32 16.90 -13.65 3.75
C ASP A 32 16.50 -13.23 5.16
N TYR A 33 17.28 -12.35 5.79
CA TYR A 33 16.94 -11.84 7.12
C TYR A 33 17.31 -10.37 7.32
N LEU A 34 16.56 -9.74 8.20
CA LEU A 34 16.75 -8.36 8.66
C LEU A 34 16.57 -8.34 10.18
N VAL A 35 17.56 -7.79 10.90
CA VAL A 35 17.55 -7.60 12.35
C VAL A 35 17.55 -6.11 12.62
N MET A 36 16.58 -5.67 13.42
CA MET A 36 16.35 -4.27 13.70
C MET A 36 16.11 -4.01 15.19
N SER A 37 16.35 -2.78 15.63
CA SER A 37 16.01 -2.35 16.99
C SER A 37 14.50 -2.38 17.17
N ARG A 38 14.03 -2.81 18.34
CA ARG A 38 12.63 -2.62 18.73
C ARG A 38 12.36 -1.14 19.03
N ILE A 39 11.42 -0.54 18.31
CA ILE A 39 10.87 0.78 18.64
C ILE A 39 10.00 0.67 19.90
N ARG A 40 10.06 1.68 20.77
CA ARG A 40 9.18 1.77 21.95
C ARG A 40 7.78 2.20 21.55
N GLY A 41 6.78 1.72 22.26
CA GLY A 41 5.37 1.97 21.97
C GLY A 41 4.62 0.67 21.68
N GLU A 42 3.32 0.80 21.55
CA GLU A 42 2.39 -0.28 21.25
C GLU A 42 1.75 -0.03 19.89
N ALA A 43 1.33 -1.10 19.21
CA ALA A 43 0.53 -0.98 18.00
C ALA A 43 -0.76 -0.20 18.31
N LEU A 44 -1.16 0.71 17.42
CA LEU A 44 -2.38 1.51 17.58
C LEU A 44 -3.63 0.63 17.75
N SER A 45 -3.62 -0.59 17.19
CA SER A 45 -4.71 -1.57 17.37
C SER A 45 -4.83 -2.13 18.79
N ASP A 46 -3.71 -2.15 19.51
CA ASP A 46 -3.58 -2.84 20.80
C ASP A 46 -3.55 -1.83 21.96
N ALA A 47 -3.18 -0.57 21.67
CA ALA A 47 -3.08 0.50 22.64
C ALA A 47 -4.47 0.93 23.19
N ALA A 48 -4.60 0.98 24.51
CA ALA A 48 -5.79 1.49 25.18
C ALA A 48 -5.78 3.02 25.24
N LEU A 49 -6.10 3.68 24.12
CA LEU A 49 -6.09 5.15 24.00
C LEU A 49 -7.44 5.79 24.31
N SER A 50 -7.39 7.00 24.89
CA SER A 50 -8.55 7.90 24.87
C SER A 50 -8.86 8.36 23.45
N SER A 51 -10.09 8.81 23.19
CA SER A 51 -10.47 9.35 21.87
C SER A 51 -9.59 10.52 21.42
N ALA A 52 -9.13 11.35 22.36
CA ALA A 52 -8.22 12.45 22.07
C ALA A 52 -6.83 11.96 21.65
N ALA A 53 -6.29 10.94 22.33
CA ALA A 53 -5.01 10.34 21.98
C ALA A 53 -5.07 9.59 20.64
N MET A 54 -6.16 8.86 20.37
CA MET A 54 -6.40 8.24 19.06
C MET A 54 -6.45 9.30 17.94
N SER A 55 -7.19 10.38 18.15
CA SER A 55 -7.27 11.49 17.18
C SER A 55 -5.89 12.12 16.92
N ARG A 56 -5.11 12.35 17.98
CA ARG A 56 -3.73 12.83 17.87
C ARG A 56 -2.84 11.89 17.04
N ALA A 57 -2.91 10.59 17.30
CA ALA A 57 -2.11 9.60 16.56
C ALA A 57 -2.42 9.60 15.07
N LEU A 58 -3.71 9.71 14.70
CA LEU A 58 -4.14 9.76 13.30
C LEU A 58 -3.75 11.09 12.64
N GLU A 59 -3.85 12.22 13.35
CA GLU A 59 -3.37 13.52 12.87
C GLU A 59 -1.86 13.52 12.63
N GLU A 60 -1.07 12.99 13.58
CA GLU A 60 0.38 12.88 13.42
C GLU A 60 0.77 11.90 12.30
N THR A 61 0.04 10.79 12.14
CA THR A 61 0.21 9.87 11.00
C THR A 61 -0.02 10.60 9.67
N GLY A 62 -1.07 11.42 9.57
CA GLY A 62 -1.33 12.26 8.40
C GLY A 62 -0.19 13.22 8.09
N ALA A 63 0.34 13.91 9.11
CA ALA A 63 1.46 14.83 8.95
C ALA A 63 2.75 14.11 8.48
N LEU A 64 3.03 12.93 9.02
CA LEU A 64 4.18 12.11 8.64
C LEU A 64 4.07 11.59 7.20
N LEU A 65 2.91 11.09 6.78
CA LEU A 65 2.71 10.67 5.38
C LEU A 65 2.76 11.86 4.42
N ARG A 66 2.27 13.03 4.83
CA ARG A 66 2.43 14.26 4.04
C ARG A 66 3.90 14.60 3.82
N GLU A 67 4.71 14.53 4.88
CA GLU A 67 6.15 14.77 4.81
C GLU A 67 6.83 13.76 3.85
N LEU A 68 6.52 12.47 4.00
CA LEU A 68 7.00 11.41 3.10
C LEU A 68 6.71 11.73 1.64
N HIS A 69 5.44 12.00 1.34
CA HIS A 69 4.96 12.27 -0.01
C HIS A 69 5.61 13.52 -0.61
N ASP A 70 5.87 14.55 0.20
CA ASP A 70 6.49 15.76 -0.30
C ASP A 70 7.99 15.61 -0.52
N LYS A 71 8.71 14.88 0.35
CA LYS A 71 10.18 14.83 0.35
C LYS A 71 10.79 13.65 -0.39
N CYS A 72 10.09 12.54 -0.51
CA CYS A 72 10.58 11.31 -1.15
C CYS A 72 9.97 11.16 -2.55
N ARG A 73 10.67 11.71 -3.55
CA ARG A 73 10.27 11.70 -4.97
C ARG A 73 11.31 11.03 -5.86
N THR A 74 10.87 10.53 -7.01
CA THR A 74 11.73 9.97 -8.06
C THR A 74 11.13 10.22 -9.45
N ASP A 75 11.84 9.86 -10.52
CA ASP A 75 11.41 9.98 -11.92
C ASP A 75 10.83 8.67 -12.49
N LYS A 76 10.84 7.58 -11.70
CA LYS A 76 10.31 6.26 -12.08
C LYS A 76 9.11 5.83 -11.23
N TYR A 77 8.31 4.92 -11.75
CA TYR A 77 7.08 4.45 -11.11
C TYR A 77 7.09 2.93 -10.93
N GLY A 78 6.34 2.45 -9.95
CA GLY A 78 6.20 1.04 -9.61
C GLY A 78 7.11 0.58 -8.47
N TYR A 79 7.32 -0.73 -8.38
CA TYR A 79 8.18 -1.32 -7.36
C TYR A 79 9.66 -1.22 -7.75
N LEU A 80 10.37 -0.28 -7.13
CA LEU A 80 11.79 0.00 -7.40
C LEU A 80 12.76 -0.70 -6.42
N GLY A 81 12.24 -1.58 -5.56
CA GLY A 81 13.05 -2.34 -4.61
C GLY A 81 13.92 -3.40 -5.26
N GLU A 82 14.87 -3.96 -4.50
CA GLU A 82 15.85 -4.95 -4.98
C GLU A 82 15.21 -6.22 -5.58
N HIS A 83 14.02 -6.60 -5.11
CA HIS A 83 13.29 -7.76 -5.64
C HIS A 83 12.80 -7.58 -7.08
N ARG A 84 12.74 -6.34 -7.60
CA ARG A 84 12.38 -5.99 -9.00
C ARG A 84 11.23 -6.85 -9.58
N PRO A 85 10.04 -6.86 -8.96
CA PRO A 85 8.92 -7.68 -9.44
C PRO A 85 8.34 -7.18 -10.77
N MET A 86 8.74 -5.99 -11.20
CA MET A 86 8.37 -5.39 -12.48
C MET A 86 9.50 -4.50 -13.00
N LEU A 87 9.44 -4.16 -14.30
CA LEU A 87 10.29 -3.11 -14.85
C LEU A 87 9.80 -1.73 -14.38
N PRO A 88 10.70 -0.81 -13.99
CA PRO A 88 10.34 0.58 -13.73
C PRO A 88 9.68 1.22 -14.95
N CYS A 89 8.66 2.06 -14.72
CA CYS A 89 7.97 2.78 -15.79
C CYS A 89 8.19 4.29 -15.69
N ASP A 90 7.89 5.02 -16.77
CA ASP A 90 8.05 6.48 -16.88
C ASP A 90 6.78 7.26 -16.51
N THR A 91 5.63 6.58 -16.39
CA THR A 91 4.37 7.19 -15.97
C THR A 91 3.65 6.32 -14.96
N TRP A 92 2.82 6.93 -14.11
CA TRP A 92 1.98 6.17 -13.20
C TRP A 92 0.97 5.27 -13.93
N LEU A 93 0.36 5.76 -15.01
CA LEU A 93 -0.58 4.96 -15.81
C LEU A 93 0.08 3.66 -16.31
N SER A 94 1.29 3.75 -16.87
CA SER A 94 2.00 2.56 -17.36
C SER A 94 2.44 1.63 -16.23
N ALA A 95 2.87 2.17 -15.08
CA ALA A 95 3.18 1.37 -13.90
C ALA A 95 1.95 0.63 -13.36
N PHE A 96 0.85 1.33 -13.11
CA PHE A 96 -0.36 0.72 -12.55
C PHE A 96 -0.97 -0.31 -13.51
N ARG A 97 -1.00 -0.03 -14.82
CA ARG A 97 -1.42 -1.00 -15.84
C ARG A 97 -0.57 -2.27 -15.81
N THR A 98 0.74 -2.13 -15.64
CA THR A 98 1.67 -3.28 -15.54
C THR A 98 1.44 -4.06 -14.24
N MET A 99 1.35 -3.37 -13.10
CA MET A 99 1.07 -3.98 -11.80
C MET A 99 -0.25 -4.75 -11.82
N TRP A 100 -1.30 -4.17 -12.39
CA TRP A 100 -2.61 -4.80 -12.54
C TRP A 100 -2.53 -6.10 -13.33
N ARG A 101 -1.86 -6.07 -14.50
CA ARG A 101 -1.69 -7.26 -15.34
C ARG A 101 -0.94 -8.37 -14.61
N LEU A 102 0.18 -8.04 -13.95
CA LEU A 102 0.98 -9.01 -13.21
C LEU A 102 0.18 -9.65 -12.06
N LEU A 103 -0.60 -8.86 -11.32
CA LEU A 103 -1.47 -9.39 -10.27
C LEU A 103 -2.52 -10.37 -10.85
N VAL A 104 -3.14 -10.03 -11.97
CA VAL A 104 -4.11 -10.94 -12.63
C VAL A 104 -3.43 -12.22 -13.11
N GLU A 105 -2.21 -12.14 -13.63
CA GLU A 105 -1.40 -13.30 -14.01
C GLU A 105 -1.09 -14.20 -12.80
N ASP A 106 -0.74 -13.63 -11.65
CA ASP A 106 -0.50 -14.38 -10.40
C ASP A 106 -1.77 -15.09 -9.92
N ILE A 107 -2.93 -14.43 -9.99
CA ILE A 107 -4.22 -15.02 -9.63
C ILE A 107 -4.57 -16.20 -10.55
N ARG A 108 -4.29 -16.05 -11.86
CA ARG A 108 -4.45 -17.13 -12.85
C ARG A 108 -3.48 -18.28 -12.58
N ALA A 109 -2.22 -18.01 -12.22
CA ALA A 109 -1.24 -19.02 -11.85
C ALA A 109 -1.68 -19.82 -10.61
N CYS A 110 -2.39 -19.17 -9.69
CA CYS A 110 -3.03 -19.82 -8.54
C CYS A 110 -4.31 -20.61 -8.90
N LYS A 111 -4.73 -20.64 -10.17
CA LYS A 111 -5.97 -21.26 -10.68
C LYS A 111 -7.25 -20.67 -10.07
N ALA A 112 -7.17 -19.46 -9.53
CA ALA A 112 -8.32 -18.76 -8.97
C ALA A 112 -9.11 -18.00 -10.04
N TYR A 113 -8.46 -17.63 -11.15
CA TYR A 113 -9.12 -17.19 -12.39
C TYR A 113 -8.86 -18.17 -13.53
N ASP A 114 -9.90 -18.40 -14.34
CA ASP A 114 -9.74 -18.95 -15.68
C ASP A 114 -9.31 -17.85 -16.69
N ALA A 115 -9.15 -18.24 -17.96
CA ALA A 115 -8.69 -17.32 -19.00
C ALA A 115 -9.71 -16.18 -19.27
N ASP A 116 -11.00 -16.48 -19.25
CA ASP A 116 -12.06 -15.51 -19.55
C ASP A 116 -12.28 -14.54 -18.39
N GLU A 117 -12.17 -15.01 -17.16
CA GLU A 117 -12.15 -14.17 -15.96
C GLU A 117 -10.95 -13.23 -15.97
N ALA A 118 -9.75 -13.73 -16.21
CA ALA A 118 -8.54 -12.90 -16.29
C ALA A 118 -8.67 -11.83 -17.39
N ALA A 119 -9.14 -12.20 -18.59
CA ALA A 119 -9.35 -11.26 -19.69
C ALA A 119 -10.37 -10.17 -19.31
N ARG A 120 -11.50 -10.54 -18.72
CA ARG A 120 -12.52 -9.56 -18.28
C ARG A 120 -12.01 -8.56 -17.25
N VAL A 121 -11.17 -9.00 -16.30
CA VAL A 121 -10.59 -8.14 -15.26
C VAL A 121 -9.56 -7.18 -15.86
N VAL A 122 -8.74 -7.63 -16.81
CA VAL A 122 -7.81 -6.77 -17.55
C VAL A 122 -8.60 -5.75 -18.38
N ASP A 123 -9.55 -6.20 -19.19
CA ASP A 123 -10.35 -5.32 -20.05
C ASP A 123 -11.16 -4.28 -19.26
N ALA A 124 -11.53 -4.58 -18.02
CA ALA A 124 -12.21 -3.62 -17.15
C ALA A 124 -11.34 -2.39 -16.87
N LEU A 125 -10.05 -2.57 -16.58
CA LEU A 125 -9.12 -1.45 -16.42
C LEU A 125 -8.91 -0.73 -17.74
N GLU A 126 -8.73 -1.46 -18.84
CA GLU A 126 -8.51 -0.90 -20.18
C GLU A 126 -9.59 0.09 -20.58
N ARG A 127 -10.86 -0.24 -20.35
CA ARG A 127 -12.02 0.64 -20.64
C ARG A 127 -12.02 1.94 -19.83
N LYS A 128 -11.29 1.99 -18.70
CA LYS A 128 -11.25 3.12 -17.78
C LYS A 128 -9.86 3.79 -17.72
N LEU A 129 -8.92 3.43 -18.61
CA LEU A 129 -7.57 4.01 -18.60
C LEU A 129 -7.53 5.53 -18.74
N HIS A 130 -8.51 6.12 -19.45
CA HIS A 130 -8.64 7.57 -19.56
C HIS A 130 -8.78 8.27 -18.18
N CYS A 131 -9.32 7.60 -17.16
CA CYS A 131 -9.40 8.15 -15.80
C CYS A 131 -8.02 8.24 -15.10
N PHE A 132 -7.01 7.54 -15.62
CA PHE A 132 -5.63 7.52 -15.12
C PHE A 132 -4.71 8.43 -15.92
N ASP A 133 -5.17 8.97 -17.06
CA ASP A 133 -4.38 9.82 -17.93
C ASP A 133 -4.30 11.24 -17.38
N ARG A 134 -3.40 11.41 -16.41
CA ARG A 134 -3.09 12.68 -15.77
C ARG A 134 -1.63 12.71 -15.34
N GLN A 135 -1.12 13.92 -15.15
CA GLN A 135 0.18 14.09 -14.52
C GLN A 135 0.11 13.63 -13.05
N VAL A 136 1.03 12.74 -12.69
CA VAL A 136 1.24 12.24 -11.33
C VAL A 136 2.70 12.52 -10.98
N GLU A 137 2.98 12.98 -9.77
CA GLU A 137 4.34 13.00 -9.25
C GLU A 137 4.62 11.64 -8.60
N SER A 138 5.73 10.99 -8.95
CA SER A 138 6.11 9.73 -8.32
C SER A 138 6.62 9.97 -6.90
N ARG A 139 5.83 9.55 -5.91
CA ARG A 139 6.14 9.71 -4.49
C ARG A 139 6.30 8.34 -3.85
N LEU A 140 7.16 8.25 -2.85
CA LEU A 140 7.28 7.05 -2.05
C LEU A 140 6.02 6.88 -1.20
N LEU A 141 5.40 5.71 -1.30
CA LEU A 141 4.22 5.27 -0.57
C LEU A 141 4.61 4.08 0.30
N HIS A 142 4.01 3.96 1.48
CA HIS A 142 4.18 2.83 2.38
C HIS A 142 3.33 1.62 1.96
N MET A 143 2.10 1.84 1.49
CA MET A 143 1.16 0.81 1.00
C MET A 143 0.68 -0.24 2.02
N ASP A 144 0.98 -0.06 3.30
CA ASP A 144 0.55 -0.97 4.38
C ASP A 144 0.33 -0.21 5.70
N VAL A 145 -0.26 0.98 5.59
CA VAL A 145 -0.55 1.82 6.76
C VAL A 145 -1.88 1.40 7.35
N TRP A 146 -1.79 0.58 8.39
CA TRP A 146 -2.90 0.10 9.20
C TRP A 146 -2.51 0.12 10.67
N SER A 147 -3.47 -0.03 11.57
CA SER A 147 -3.28 0.17 13.01
C SER A 147 -2.23 -0.74 13.67
N GLN A 148 -1.86 -1.87 13.06
CA GLN A 148 -0.76 -2.70 13.58
C GLN A 148 0.64 -2.16 13.23
N ASN A 149 0.76 -1.40 12.14
CA ASN A 149 2.04 -0.87 11.66
C ASN A 149 2.31 0.57 12.14
N ILE A 150 1.38 1.16 12.90
CA ILE A 150 1.54 2.46 13.55
C ILE A 150 1.79 2.21 15.03
N LEU A 151 2.97 2.57 15.52
CA LEU A 151 3.34 2.47 16.92
C LEU A 151 3.10 3.81 17.60
N VAL A 152 2.56 3.76 18.81
CA VAL A 152 2.19 4.92 19.62
C VAL A 152 2.59 4.77 21.07
N ASP A 153 2.75 5.90 21.76
CA ASP A 153 2.79 5.97 23.22
C ASP A 153 1.40 6.23 23.83
N GLU A 154 1.32 6.22 25.16
CA GLU A 154 0.07 6.44 25.91
C GLU A 154 -0.58 7.82 25.64
N SER A 155 0.19 8.80 25.18
CA SER A 155 -0.30 10.13 24.84
C SER A 155 -0.93 10.19 23.43
N GLY A 156 -0.77 9.13 22.64
CA GLY A 156 -1.14 9.08 21.24
C GLY A 156 -0.11 9.75 20.32
N SER A 157 1.14 9.90 20.76
CA SER A 157 2.21 10.36 19.87
C SER A 157 2.74 9.18 19.06
N VAL A 158 2.97 9.38 17.76
CA VAL A 158 3.48 8.33 16.86
C VAL A 158 4.96 8.09 17.13
N THR A 159 5.28 6.91 17.64
CA THR A 159 6.65 6.51 17.95
C THR A 159 7.31 5.70 16.85
N GLY A 160 6.54 5.22 15.86
CA GLY A 160 7.08 4.59 14.67
C GLY A 160 6.06 4.17 13.62
N ILE A 161 6.52 4.09 12.38
CA ILE A 161 5.79 3.50 11.27
C ILE A 161 6.66 2.38 10.69
N VAL A 162 6.15 1.15 10.71
CA VAL A 162 6.94 -0.08 10.45
C VAL A 162 6.37 -0.90 9.30
N ASP A 163 7.13 -1.88 8.82
CA ASP A 163 6.77 -2.79 7.72
C ASP A 163 6.73 -2.12 6.34
N TRP A 164 7.91 -1.72 5.85
CA TRP A 164 8.07 -1.02 4.58
C TRP A 164 8.25 -1.96 3.37
N ASP A 165 7.91 -3.24 3.52
CA ASP A 165 8.13 -4.25 2.47
C ASP A 165 7.25 -4.05 1.24
N ARG A 166 6.15 -3.30 1.38
CA ARG A 166 5.19 -3.03 0.31
C ARG A 166 5.41 -1.67 -0.35
N ALA A 167 6.49 -0.97 0.01
CA ALA A 167 6.77 0.38 -0.46
C ALA A 167 6.75 0.49 -1.99
N LEU A 168 6.10 1.54 -2.48
CA LEU A 168 5.77 1.75 -3.88
C LEU A 168 6.08 3.19 -4.29
N TRP A 169 6.49 3.41 -5.54
CA TRP A 169 6.67 4.75 -6.08
C TRP A 169 5.53 5.08 -7.05
N GLY A 170 4.69 6.04 -6.71
CA GLY A 170 3.45 6.24 -7.46
C GLY A 170 2.54 7.37 -7.02
N ASP A 171 1.28 7.23 -7.44
CA ASP A 171 0.18 8.15 -7.12
C ASP A 171 -0.28 7.95 -5.67
N VAL A 172 -0.25 9.00 -4.85
CA VAL A 172 -0.69 8.96 -3.44
C VAL A 172 -2.13 8.47 -3.27
N GLU A 173 -2.96 8.61 -4.29
CA GLU A 173 -4.34 8.15 -4.27
C GLU A 173 -4.46 6.62 -4.08
N ILE A 174 -3.48 5.83 -4.53
CA ILE A 174 -3.49 4.36 -4.27
C ILE A 174 -3.29 4.06 -2.79
N GLU A 175 -2.48 4.85 -2.07
CA GLU A 175 -2.30 4.69 -0.64
C GLU A 175 -3.53 5.16 0.13
N PHE A 176 -4.17 6.26 -0.28
CA PHE A 176 -5.42 6.68 0.37
C PHE A 176 -6.52 5.62 0.27
N ALA A 177 -6.60 4.89 -0.85
CA ALA A 177 -7.51 3.75 -0.96
C ALA A 177 -7.18 2.62 0.04
N VAL A 178 -5.90 2.41 0.37
CA VAL A 178 -5.48 1.50 1.45
C VAL A 178 -5.93 2.05 2.82
N LEU A 179 -5.69 3.33 3.08
CA LEU A 179 -6.08 3.98 4.34
C LEU A 179 -7.59 3.93 4.59
N ASP A 180 -8.40 4.10 3.54
CA ASP A 180 -9.86 3.97 3.61
C ASP A 180 -10.29 2.58 4.06
N TYR A 181 -9.72 1.55 3.43
CA TYR A 181 -9.99 0.16 3.76
C TYR A 181 -9.53 -0.20 5.18
N CYS A 182 -8.41 0.38 5.64
CA CYS A 182 -7.85 0.15 6.97
C CYS A 182 -8.49 1.01 8.07
N GLY A 183 -9.39 1.93 7.73
CA GLY A 183 -10.05 2.82 8.69
C GLY A 183 -9.17 3.94 9.25
N ILE A 184 -8.09 4.30 8.54
CA ILE A 184 -7.12 5.31 8.98
C ILE A 184 -7.47 6.71 8.45
N SER A 185 -8.13 6.82 7.29
CA SER A 185 -8.44 8.08 6.58
C SER A 185 -9.58 8.91 7.22
N THR A 186 -9.53 9.09 8.54
CA THR A 186 -10.47 9.89 9.34
C THR A 186 -10.27 11.40 9.15
N ASP A 187 -11.19 12.20 9.68
CA ASP A 187 -11.04 13.67 9.71
C ASP A 187 -9.75 14.11 10.40
N ALA A 188 -9.33 13.42 11.46
CA ALA A 188 -8.08 13.70 12.16
C ALA A 188 -6.86 13.45 11.25
N PHE A 189 -6.86 12.33 10.52
CA PHE A 189 -5.84 12.05 9.52
C PHE A 189 -5.76 13.14 8.45
N TRP A 190 -6.90 13.52 7.86
CA TRP A 190 -6.93 14.55 6.81
C TRP A 190 -6.54 15.93 7.32
N LYS A 191 -6.89 16.27 8.57
CA LYS A 191 -6.41 17.48 9.25
C LYS A 191 -4.88 17.51 9.32
N GLY A 192 -4.27 16.39 9.70
CA GLY A 192 -2.81 16.27 9.76
C GLY A 192 -2.13 16.23 8.39
N TYR A 193 -2.73 15.52 7.44
CA TYR A 193 -2.25 15.46 6.06
C TYR A 193 -2.30 16.83 5.37
N GLY A 194 -3.28 17.66 5.73
CA GLY A 194 -3.34 19.08 5.38
C GLY A 194 -3.50 19.35 3.87
N ARG A 195 -4.20 18.46 3.17
CA ARG A 195 -4.51 18.56 1.73
C ARG A 195 -5.90 17.95 1.50
N GLU A 196 -6.69 18.61 0.66
CA GLU A 196 -7.95 18.04 0.20
C GLU A 196 -7.69 16.89 -0.78
N ARG A 197 -8.59 15.90 -0.75
CA ARG A 197 -8.57 14.78 -1.68
C ARG A 197 -9.33 15.15 -2.95
N ASP A 198 -8.89 14.64 -4.09
CA ASP A 198 -9.58 14.81 -5.36
C ASP A 198 -10.91 14.03 -5.35
N GLU A 199 -12.03 14.74 -5.36
CA GLU A 199 -13.40 14.18 -5.37
C GLU A 199 -14.04 14.08 -6.76
N SER A 200 -13.25 14.18 -7.83
CA SER A 200 -13.75 13.98 -9.20
C SER A 200 -14.24 12.54 -9.44
N GLU A 201 -15.13 12.37 -10.41
CA GLU A 201 -15.60 11.06 -10.85
C GLU A 201 -14.43 10.15 -11.30
N ALA A 202 -13.47 10.72 -12.03
CA ALA A 202 -12.27 10.00 -12.43
C ALA A 202 -11.46 9.51 -11.21
N ALA A 203 -11.37 10.32 -10.14
CA ALA A 203 -10.72 9.90 -8.90
C ALA A 203 -11.47 8.77 -8.20
N SER A 204 -12.79 8.80 -8.17
CA SER A 204 -13.62 7.72 -7.62
C SER A 204 -13.41 6.40 -8.37
N ILE A 205 -13.30 6.46 -9.71
CA ILE A 205 -12.97 5.28 -10.53
C ILE A 205 -11.57 4.76 -10.21
N ARG A 206 -10.55 5.64 -10.14
CA ARG A 206 -9.18 5.26 -9.76
C ARG A 206 -9.15 4.59 -8.39
N ARG A 207 -9.79 5.19 -7.38
CA ARG A 207 -9.95 4.63 -6.02
C ARG A 207 -10.50 3.22 -6.03
N ALA A 208 -11.53 2.96 -6.82
CA ALA A 208 -12.14 1.64 -6.91
C ALA A 208 -11.16 0.59 -7.50
N PHE A 209 -10.37 0.96 -8.50
CA PHE A 209 -9.31 0.09 -9.04
C PHE A 209 -8.13 -0.10 -8.08
N TYR A 210 -7.71 0.95 -7.37
CA TYR A 210 -6.69 0.87 -6.33
C TYR A 210 -7.11 -0.06 -5.20
N TYR A 211 -8.35 0.07 -4.74
CA TYR A 211 -8.91 -0.86 -3.75
C TYR A 211 -9.02 -2.28 -4.30
N LEU A 212 -9.42 -2.46 -5.57
CA LEU A 212 -9.44 -3.78 -6.21
C LEU A 212 -8.04 -4.40 -6.30
N TYR A 213 -7.00 -3.63 -6.57
CA TYR A 213 -5.61 -4.11 -6.59
C TYR A 213 -5.23 -4.67 -5.20
N GLU A 214 -5.57 -3.92 -4.16
CA GLU A 214 -5.32 -4.31 -2.76
C GLU A 214 -6.17 -5.49 -2.30
N LEU A 215 -7.42 -5.59 -2.77
CA LEU A 215 -8.32 -6.69 -2.43
C LEU A 215 -7.90 -7.99 -3.13
N GLN A 216 -7.59 -7.93 -4.42
CA GLN A 216 -7.32 -9.09 -5.25
C GLN A 216 -6.02 -9.80 -4.87
N LYS A 217 -5.03 -9.10 -4.29
CA LYS A 217 -3.80 -9.73 -3.76
C LYS A 217 -4.12 -10.83 -2.74
N TYR A 218 -5.20 -10.71 -1.98
CA TYR A 218 -5.60 -11.71 -0.99
C TYR A 218 -6.05 -13.02 -1.63
N ILE A 219 -6.50 -13.00 -2.90
CA ILE A 219 -6.78 -14.22 -3.66
C ILE A 219 -5.50 -15.04 -3.81
N VAL A 220 -4.38 -14.40 -4.17
CA VAL A 220 -3.05 -15.03 -4.27
C VAL A 220 -2.57 -15.48 -2.89
N ILE A 221 -2.57 -14.59 -1.90
CA ILE A 221 -2.06 -14.88 -0.54
C ILE A 221 -2.79 -16.08 0.06
N ARG A 222 -4.13 -16.11 -0.01
CA ARG A 222 -4.92 -17.21 0.54
C ARG A 222 -4.75 -18.50 -0.26
N SER A 223 -4.54 -18.41 -1.58
CA SER A 223 -4.27 -19.61 -2.40
C SER A 223 -2.91 -20.24 -2.06
N LEU A 224 -1.86 -19.43 -1.85
CA LEU A 224 -0.51 -19.93 -1.61
C LEU A 224 -0.23 -20.30 -0.15
N ARG A 225 -0.87 -19.65 0.82
CA ARG A 225 -0.64 -19.89 2.26
C ARG A 225 -1.59 -20.92 2.88
N GLY A 226 -2.18 -21.81 2.07
CA GLY A 226 -3.11 -22.84 2.55
C GLY A 226 -4.40 -22.27 3.16
N GLY A 227 -4.84 -21.10 2.71
CA GLY A 227 -6.12 -20.51 3.11
C GLY A 227 -7.29 -21.38 2.69
N ARG A 228 -8.44 -21.23 3.36
CA ARG A 228 -9.61 -22.05 3.03
C ARG A 228 -10.11 -21.65 1.65
N PRO A 229 -10.53 -22.60 0.79
CA PRO A 229 -11.07 -22.29 -0.54
C PRO A 229 -12.25 -21.30 -0.52
N GLN A 230 -13.02 -21.26 0.59
CA GLN A 230 -14.08 -20.27 0.78
C GLN A 230 -13.56 -18.82 0.91
N ASP A 231 -12.37 -18.61 1.47
CA ASP A 231 -11.78 -17.29 1.63
C ASP A 231 -11.39 -16.75 0.25
N VAL A 232 -10.76 -17.59 -0.59
CA VAL A 232 -10.44 -17.29 -2.00
C VAL A 232 -11.70 -16.94 -2.79
N ARG A 233 -12.77 -17.74 -2.67
CA ARG A 233 -14.06 -17.46 -3.31
C ARG A 233 -14.69 -16.16 -2.81
N GLY A 234 -14.55 -15.84 -1.51
CA GLY A 234 -15.05 -14.61 -0.91
C GLY A 234 -14.43 -13.36 -1.53
N TYR A 235 -13.09 -13.30 -1.58
CA TYR A 235 -12.37 -12.18 -2.20
C TYR A 235 -12.68 -12.06 -3.69
N LYS A 236 -12.74 -13.19 -4.41
CA LYS A 236 -13.13 -13.21 -5.82
C LYS A 236 -14.54 -12.66 -6.06
N ALA A 237 -15.52 -13.10 -5.27
CA ALA A 237 -16.89 -12.61 -5.38
C ALA A 237 -17.00 -11.11 -5.05
N GLN A 238 -16.24 -10.65 -4.05
CA GLN A 238 -16.18 -9.22 -3.71
C GLN A 238 -15.56 -8.39 -4.83
N ALA A 239 -14.44 -8.83 -5.41
CA ALA A 239 -13.82 -8.17 -6.56
C ALA A 239 -14.79 -8.09 -7.76
N GLY A 240 -15.51 -9.18 -8.05
CA GLY A 240 -16.52 -9.21 -9.11
C GLY A 240 -17.66 -8.19 -8.90
N ARG A 241 -18.13 -8.01 -7.66
CA ARG A 241 -19.15 -7.00 -7.34
C ARG A 241 -18.67 -5.57 -7.58
N ILE A 242 -17.42 -5.26 -7.22
CA ILE A 242 -16.85 -3.93 -7.40
C ILE A 242 -16.62 -3.67 -8.89
N LEU A 243 -16.06 -4.63 -9.64
CA LEU A 243 -15.89 -4.53 -11.10
C LEU A 243 -17.21 -4.29 -11.83
N ALA A 244 -18.28 -5.00 -11.43
CA ALA A 244 -19.62 -4.80 -11.99
C ALA A 244 -20.20 -3.42 -11.65
N ALA A 245 -19.84 -2.83 -10.51
CA ALA A 245 -20.27 -1.48 -10.13
C ALA A 245 -19.57 -0.38 -10.93
N ILE A 246 -18.26 -0.53 -11.20
CA ILE A 246 -17.47 0.43 -11.99
C ILE A 246 -17.82 0.37 -13.48
N GLY A 247 -18.28 -0.80 -13.96
CA GLY A 247 -18.63 -1.03 -15.36
C GLY A 247 -20.01 -0.51 -15.78
N ARG A 248 -20.87 -0.16 -14.83
CA ARG A 248 -22.14 0.56 -15.09
C ARG A 248 -21.87 2.04 -15.33
#